data_AF-A0A0A2BRW3-F1
#
_entry.id   AF-A0A0A2BRW3-F1
#
_cell.length_a   1.000
_cell.length_b   1.000
_cell.length_c   1.000
_cell.angle_alpha   90.00
_cell.angle_beta   90.00
_cell.angle_gamma   90.00
#
_symmetry.space_group_name_H-M   'P 1'
#
loop_
_entity.id
_entity.type
_entity.pdbx_description
1 polymer ?
#
loop_
_entity_poly.entity_id
_entity_poly.type
_entity_poly.pdbx_seq_one_letter_code
_entity_poly.pdbx_strand_id
1 'polypeptide(L)'
;MMFWAGAFTLFELARYDSSLPMGNQNLICLPHLAGLGIGGVSNGVITEPYGCTVIAVLHLIFSGVLGAGGLLHSMRYEGDLGNYPDGSRAKKFDFEWDDPDRLTFILGHHLIFLGLGNIQFVEWARIHGIYDSAQGVTRTIQYNLDLGMIWNHQADFLTINSLEDVMGGHAFLAFFLIIGGAFHIATKQYGTYTEFKGKGLLSAESVLSYSLAGVAYCAFVAAFWCASNTTIYPTDLYGEVLSLKFEFAPYFVDTADLPADAHTARAWLSNVHFYLGFFFLQGHLWHALRGMGFDFKRVGKAFDNMEDAKITAG
;
A
#
# COMPACT_ATOMS: atom_id res chain seq x y z
N MET A 1 -4.67 6.56 9.12
CA MET A 1 -3.31 6.30 8.58
C MET A 1 -2.28 7.29 9.13
N MET A 2 -2.31 8.58 8.79
CA MET A 2 -1.26 9.53 9.26
C MET A 2 -1.12 9.64 10.78
N PHE A 3 -2.23 9.63 11.52
CA PHE A 3 -2.19 9.64 13.00
C PHE A 3 -1.42 8.44 13.54
N TRP A 4 -1.73 7.24 13.03
CA TRP A 4 -1.05 6.00 13.42
C TRP A 4 0.45 6.07 13.11
N ALA A 5 0.83 6.52 11.91
CA ALA A 5 2.23 6.64 11.52
C ALA A 5 3.02 7.54 12.49
N GLY A 6 2.48 8.71 12.85
CA GLY A 6 3.15 9.61 13.78
C GLY A 6 3.16 9.09 15.22
N ALA A 7 2.02 8.59 15.71
CA ALA A 7 1.89 8.08 17.08
C ALA A 7 2.76 6.84 17.33
N PHE A 8 2.73 5.86 16.42
CA PHE A 8 3.54 4.64 16.55
C PHE A 8 5.03 4.92 16.36
N THR A 9 5.43 5.84 15.48
CA THR A 9 6.84 6.24 15.39
C THR A 9 7.35 6.84 16.71
N LEU A 10 6.58 7.72 17.38
CA LEU A 10 6.97 8.25 18.68
C LEU A 10 6.98 7.17 19.78
N PHE A 11 6.00 6.26 19.75
CA PHE A 11 5.94 5.12 20.66
C PHE A 11 7.16 4.19 20.51
N GLU A 12 7.56 3.91 19.27
CA GLU A 12 8.77 3.13 18.95
C GLU A 12 10.04 3.87 19.39
N LEU A 13 10.16 5.17 19.11
CA LEU A 13 11.31 5.99 19.57
C LEU A 13 11.47 5.96 21.09
N ALA A 14 10.37 6.00 21.85
CA ALA A 14 10.41 5.96 23.31
C ALA A 14 10.90 4.61 23.87
N ARG A 15 10.93 3.55 23.04
CA ARG A 15 11.27 2.18 23.44
C ARG A 15 12.51 1.65 22.73
N TYR A 16 13.04 2.37 21.74
CA TYR A 16 14.19 1.97 20.97
C TYR A 16 15.44 1.93 21.84
N ASP A 17 16.15 0.79 21.80
CA ASP A 17 17.44 0.58 22.42
C ASP A 17 18.47 0.30 21.32
N SER A 18 19.42 1.23 21.14
CA SER A 18 20.48 1.12 20.13
C SER A 18 21.50 0.01 20.43
N SER A 19 21.49 -0.55 21.65
CA SER A 19 22.38 -1.68 22.01
C SER A 19 21.86 -3.04 21.54
N LEU A 20 20.60 -3.11 21.11
CA LEU A 20 19.96 -4.32 20.62
C LEU A 20 19.75 -4.28 19.10
N PRO A 21 19.72 -5.43 18.41
CA PRO A 21 19.37 -5.49 16.99
C PRO A 21 17.98 -4.90 16.75
N MET A 22 17.83 -4.02 15.75
CA MET A 22 16.58 -3.31 15.49
C MET A 22 15.42 -4.27 15.16
N GLY A 23 15.68 -5.28 14.35
CA GLY A 23 14.70 -6.29 13.94
C GLY A 23 14.10 -7.10 15.08
N ASN A 24 14.74 -7.14 16.25
CA ASN A 24 14.31 -7.93 17.41
C ASN A 24 13.56 -7.11 18.46
N GLN A 25 13.30 -5.82 18.20
CA GLN A 25 12.68 -4.89 19.15
C GLN A 25 11.19 -4.62 18.85
N ASN A 26 10.56 -5.40 17.95
CA ASN A 26 9.18 -5.21 17.50
C ASN A 26 8.91 -3.79 16.96
N LEU A 27 9.85 -3.26 16.18
CA LEU A 27 9.76 -1.94 15.56
C LEU A 27 9.34 -2.12 14.10
N ILE A 28 8.37 -1.34 13.63
CA ILE A 28 7.90 -1.39 12.24
C ILE A 28 7.97 -0.02 11.57
N CYS A 29 7.85 1.09 12.29
CA CYS A 29 8.01 2.43 11.72
C CYS A 29 9.49 2.84 11.60
N LEU A 30 10.29 2.59 12.64
CA LEU A 30 11.70 2.99 12.66
C LEU A 30 12.56 2.29 11.61
N PRO A 31 12.43 0.98 11.34
CA PRO A 31 13.12 0.35 10.23
C PRO A 31 12.83 0.98 8.86
N HIS A 32 11.59 1.46 8.64
CA HIS A 32 11.23 2.13 7.38
C HIS A 32 11.89 3.51 7.27
N LEU A 33 11.90 4.29 8.35
CA LEU A 33 12.61 5.58 8.37
C LEU A 33 14.12 5.38 8.22
N ALA A 34 14.67 4.37 8.90
CA ALA A 34 16.07 4.01 8.81
C ALA A 34 16.45 3.58 7.38
N GLY A 35 15.61 2.79 6.71
CA GLY A 35 15.78 2.44 5.29
C GLY A 35 15.85 3.66 4.38
N LEU A 36 15.08 4.71 4.68
CA LEU A 36 15.12 6.00 3.99
C LEU A 36 16.33 6.88 4.36
N GLY A 37 17.25 6.41 5.21
CA GLY A 37 18.37 7.20 5.74
C GLY A 37 17.96 8.26 6.77
N ILE A 38 16.69 8.29 7.18
CA ILE A 38 16.18 9.23 8.17
C ILE A 38 16.56 8.73 9.56
N GLY A 39 17.21 9.61 10.34
CA GLY A 39 17.69 9.26 11.67
C GLY A 39 19.20 8.99 11.73
N GLY A 40 19.93 9.15 10.61
CA GLY A 40 21.36 8.86 10.49
C GLY A 40 21.67 7.39 10.79
N VAL A 41 21.74 6.53 9.78
CA VAL A 41 21.84 5.08 10.01
C VAL A 41 23.22 4.55 9.68
N SER A 42 23.81 3.79 10.61
CA SER A 42 25.04 3.04 10.40
C SER A 42 24.93 1.66 11.02
N ASN A 43 25.23 0.62 10.23
CA ASN A 43 25.17 -0.79 10.62
C ASN A 43 23.86 -1.16 11.35
N GLY A 44 22.72 -0.70 10.81
CA GLY A 44 21.40 -0.95 11.37
C GLY A 44 21.06 -0.15 12.64
N VAL A 45 21.89 0.80 13.06
CA VAL A 45 21.69 1.62 14.27
C VAL A 45 21.36 3.06 13.90
N ILE A 46 20.33 3.62 14.54
CA ILE A 46 19.97 5.05 14.44
C ILE A 46 20.93 5.86 15.31
N THR A 47 21.63 6.81 14.71
CA THR A 47 22.65 7.65 15.36
C THR A 47 22.17 9.08 15.63
N GLU A 48 21.16 9.55 14.90
CA GLU A 48 20.59 10.90 14.97
C GLU A 48 19.04 10.85 15.01
N PRO A 49 18.42 10.45 16.13
CA PRO A 49 16.97 10.19 16.20
C PRO A 49 16.09 11.45 16.03
N TYR A 50 16.67 12.65 16.02
CA TYR A 50 15.93 13.90 15.86
C TYR A 50 15.14 13.93 14.55
N GLY A 51 15.73 13.46 13.44
CA GLY A 51 15.05 13.37 12.15
C GLY A 51 13.76 12.52 12.22
N CYS A 52 13.82 11.36 12.88
CA CYS A 52 12.65 10.51 13.10
C CYS A 52 11.57 11.22 13.92
N THR A 53 11.97 11.98 14.94
CA THR A 53 11.04 12.76 15.77
C THR A 53 10.31 13.82 14.96
N VAL A 54 11.03 14.55 14.11
CA VAL A 54 10.44 15.58 13.23
C VAL A 54 9.40 14.97 12.31
N ILE A 55 9.73 13.85 11.65
CA ILE A 55 8.79 13.15 10.76
C ILE A 55 7.55 12.68 11.53
N ALA A 56 7.72 12.08 12.70
CA ALA A 56 6.63 11.60 13.52
C ALA A 56 5.67 12.73 13.95
N VAL A 57 6.21 13.86 14.40
CA VAL A 57 5.43 15.04 14.81
C VAL A 57 4.70 15.67 13.63
N LEU A 58 5.35 15.79 12.46
CA LEU A 58 4.69 16.28 11.25
C LEU A 58 3.50 15.40 10.86
N HIS A 59 3.64 14.08 10.93
CA HIS A 59 2.54 13.15 10.68
C HIS A 59 1.36 13.36 11.64
N LEU A 60 1.64 13.60 12.93
CA LEU A 60 0.60 13.91 13.92
C LEU A 60 -0.12 15.23 13.62
N ILE A 61 0.63 16.30 13.34
CA ILE A 61 0.05 17.62 13.02
C ILE A 61 -0.85 17.52 11.78
N PHE A 62 -0.34 16.93 10.69
CA PHE A 62 -1.12 16.78 9.46
C PHE A 62 -2.31 15.83 9.62
N SER A 63 -2.23 14.84 10.52
CA SER A 63 -3.38 14.01 10.84
C SER A 63 -4.53 14.81 11.45
N GLY A 64 -4.23 15.84 12.26
CA GLY A 64 -5.23 16.77 12.79
C GLY A 64 -5.90 17.60 11.68
N VAL A 65 -5.12 18.06 10.69
CA VAL A 65 -5.65 18.78 9.52
C VAL A 65 -6.58 17.90 8.69
N LEU A 66 -6.18 16.65 8.41
CA LEU A 66 -7.02 15.70 7.67
C LEU A 66 -8.28 15.32 8.45
N GLY A 67 -8.16 15.11 9.77
CA GLY A 67 -9.29 14.83 10.65
C GLY A 67 -10.30 15.97 10.68
N ALA A 68 -9.82 17.21 10.80
CA ALA A 68 -10.67 18.41 10.74
C ALA A 68 -11.37 18.54 9.37
N GLY A 69 -10.65 18.30 8.27
CA GLY A 69 -11.23 18.25 6.92
C GLY A 69 -12.35 17.21 6.81
N GLY A 70 -12.09 15.97 7.25
CA GLY A 70 -13.10 14.90 7.26
C GLY A 70 -14.35 15.25 8.08
N LEU A 71 -14.17 15.87 9.25
CA LEU A 71 -15.28 16.33 10.09
C LEU A 71 -16.10 17.45 9.42
N LEU A 72 -15.46 18.40 8.74
CA LEU A 72 -16.17 19.43 7.99
C LEU A 72 -17.02 18.83 6.86
N HIS A 73 -16.45 17.91 6.08
CA HIS A 73 -17.17 17.23 5.01
C HIS A 73 -18.29 16.32 5.51
N SER A 74 -18.16 15.72 6.70
CA SER A 74 -19.20 14.83 7.26
C SER A 74 -20.31 15.55 8.01
N MET A 75 -20.06 16.74 8.58
CA MET A 75 -20.99 17.38 9.51
C MET A 75 -21.48 18.76 9.08
N ARG A 76 -20.75 19.45 8.21
CA ARG A 76 -21.02 20.86 7.87
C ARG A 76 -21.39 21.08 6.42
N TYR A 77 -20.73 20.39 5.49
CA TYR A 77 -20.98 20.54 4.07
C TYR A 77 -22.14 19.67 3.60
N GLU A 78 -22.67 19.96 2.40
CA GLU A 78 -23.74 19.17 1.81
C GLU A 78 -23.27 17.73 1.60
N GLY A 79 -24.15 16.77 1.92
CA GLY A 79 -23.86 15.35 1.75
C GLY A 79 -23.76 14.92 0.28
N ASP A 80 -24.37 15.70 -0.61
CA ASP A 80 -24.26 15.55 -2.06
C ASP A 80 -23.71 16.85 -2.66
N LEU A 81 -22.57 16.74 -3.34
CA LEU A 81 -21.92 17.88 -3.99
C LEU A 81 -22.76 18.43 -5.15
N GLY A 82 -23.73 17.64 -5.61
CA GLY A 82 -24.69 18.01 -6.62
C GLY A 82 -25.68 19.10 -6.19
N ASN A 83 -25.88 19.28 -4.88
CA ASN A 83 -26.78 20.29 -4.32
C ASN A 83 -26.22 21.71 -4.33
N TYR A 84 -24.92 21.88 -4.59
CA TYR A 84 -24.31 23.21 -4.67
C TYR A 84 -24.74 23.94 -5.96
N PRO A 85 -24.83 25.29 -5.93
CA PRO A 85 -25.20 26.08 -7.10
C PRO A 85 -24.31 25.82 -8.32
N ASP A 86 -24.90 25.90 -9.51
CA ASP A 86 -24.17 25.77 -10.77
C ASP A 86 -23.05 26.80 -10.90
N GLY A 87 -21.92 26.37 -11.47
CA GLY A 87 -20.72 27.20 -11.60
C GLY A 87 -19.91 27.36 -10.31
N SER A 88 -20.42 26.93 -9.15
CA SER A 88 -19.66 26.91 -7.91
C SER A 88 -18.46 25.96 -7.97
N ARG A 89 -17.46 26.20 -7.12
CA ARG A 89 -16.28 25.34 -7.05
C ARG A 89 -16.62 23.93 -6.55
N ALA A 90 -17.54 23.80 -5.60
CA ALA A 90 -17.92 22.52 -4.99
C ALA A 90 -18.60 21.60 -6.01
N LYS A 91 -19.57 22.13 -6.78
CA LYS A 91 -20.28 21.39 -7.84
C LYS A 91 -19.34 20.84 -8.93
N LYS A 92 -18.13 21.38 -9.10
CA LYS A 92 -17.12 20.82 -10.04
C LYS A 92 -16.54 19.47 -9.60
N PHE A 93 -16.66 19.13 -8.32
CA PHE A 93 -16.21 17.86 -7.73
C PHE A 93 -17.34 16.83 -7.65
N ASP A 94 -18.55 17.18 -8.06
CA ASP A 94 -19.69 16.27 -8.21
C ASP A 94 -19.40 15.21 -9.28
N PHE A 95 -19.81 13.97 -9.02
CA PHE A 95 -19.62 12.84 -9.94
C PHE A 95 -20.67 11.75 -9.70
N GLU A 96 -20.97 11.02 -10.77
CA GLU A 96 -21.81 9.83 -10.72
C GLU A 96 -20.97 8.58 -10.98
N TRP A 97 -21.36 7.45 -10.38
CA TRP A 97 -20.61 6.19 -10.50
C TRP A 97 -20.67 5.58 -11.90
N ASP A 98 -21.67 5.94 -12.69
CA ASP A 98 -21.85 5.47 -14.07
C ASP A 98 -21.32 6.46 -15.13
N ASP A 99 -20.62 7.53 -14.70
CA ASP A 99 -19.92 8.47 -15.57
C ASP A 99 -18.44 8.03 -15.76
N PRO A 100 -18.10 7.30 -16.84
CA PRO A 100 -16.74 6.84 -17.08
C PRO A 100 -15.75 7.99 -17.29
N ASP A 101 -16.20 9.11 -17.87
CA ASP A 101 -15.33 10.24 -18.20
C ASP A 101 -14.94 11.02 -16.92
N ARG A 102 -15.86 11.14 -15.96
CA ARG A 102 -15.54 11.72 -14.64
C ARG A 102 -14.66 10.80 -13.81
N LEU A 103 -14.95 9.49 -13.78
CA LEU A 103 -14.14 8.55 -13.03
C LEU A 103 -12.70 8.45 -13.56
N THR A 104 -12.50 8.42 -14.88
CA THR A 104 -11.13 8.44 -15.46
C THR A 104 -10.41 9.75 -15.18
N PHE A 105 -11.13 10.88 -15.20
CA PHE A 105 -10.55 12.18 -14.88
C PHE A 105 -10.05 12.24 -13.42
N ILE A 106 -10.83 11.69 -12.48
CA ILE A 106 -10.44 11.57 -11.06
C ILE A 106 -9.24 10.63 -10.92
N LEU A 107 -9.28 9.45 -11.55
CA LEU A 107 -8.18 8.49 -11.55
C LEU A 107 -6.88 9.13 -12.06
N GLY A 108 -6.93 9.88 -13.17
CA GLY A 108 -5.75 10.50 -13.75
C GLY A 108 -5.04 11.49 -12.83
N HIS A 109 -5.79 12.25 -12.02
CA HIS A 109 -5.19 13.11 -11.00
C HIS A 109 -4.47 12.31 -9.91
N HIS A 110 -5.07 11.20 -9.44
CA HIS A 110 -4.44 10.34 -8.44
C HIS A 110 -3.16 9.69 -8.98
N LEU A 111 -3.14 9.25 -10.24
CA LEU A 111 -1.95 8.70 -10.88
C LEU A 111 -0.80 9.73 -10.93
N ILE A 112 -1.10 11.01 -11.18
CA ILE A 112 -0.09 12.08 -11.11
C ILE A 112 0.48 12.19 -9.69
N PHE A 113 -0.36 12.19 -8.65
CA PHE A 113 0.14 12.24 -7.26
C PHE A 113 1.00 11.03 -6.89
N LEU A 114 0.63 9.82 -7.34
CA LEU A 114 1.47 8.62 -7.15
C LEU A 114 2.81 8.74 -7.90
N GLY A 115 2.80 9.30 -9.11
CA GLY A 115 4.02 9.57 -9.87
C GLY A 115 4.93 10.61 -9.18
N LEU A 116 4.35 11.67 -8.62
CA LEU A 116 5.09 12.66 -7.81
C LEU A 116 5.71 12.03 -6.56
N GLY A 117 5.04 11.08 -5.93
CA GLY A 117 5.60 10.31 -4.81
C GLY A 117 6.83 9.48 -5.21
N ASN A 118 6.80 8.87 -6.40
CA ASN A 118 7.96 8.15 -6.94
C ASN A 118 9.13 9.10 -7.23
N ILE A 119 8.86 10.29 -7.82
CA ILE A 119 9.88 11.32 -8.03
C ILE A 119 10.50 11.74 -6.70
N GLN A 120 9.67 12.00 -5.69
CA GLN A 120 10.16 12.37 -4.36
C GLN A 120 11.09 11.30 -3.79
N PHE A 121 10.73 10.02 -3.93
CA PHE A 121 11.56 8.92 -3.43
C PHE A 121 12.91 8.80 -4.17
N VAL A 122 12.89 8.88 -5.50
CA VAL A 122 14.11 8.80 -6.33
C VAL A 122 15.04 9.98 -6.07
N GLU A 123 14.53 11.21 -6.05
CA GLU A 123 15.34 12.39 -5.79
C GLU A 123 15.81 12.44 -4.33
N TRP A 124 15.03 11.91 -3.38
CA TRP A 124 15.48 11.74 -2.00
C TRP A 124 16.71 10.83 -1.93
N ALA A 125 16.66 9.65 -2.55
CA ALA A 125 17.79 8.72 -2.58
C ALA A 125 19.01 9.30 -3.31
N ARG A 126 18.80 10.13 -4.33
CA ARG A 126 19.88 10.79 -5.09
C ARG A 126 20.57 11.92 -4.32
N ILE A 127 19.80 12.73 -3.59
CA ILE A 127 20.31 13.96 -2.94
C ILE A 127 20.74 13.70 -1.49
N HIS A 128 19.92 12.97 -0.73
CA HIS A 128 20.13 12.73 0.70
C HIS A 128 20.74 11.35 0.97
N GLY A 129 20.43 10.38 0.11
CA GLY A 129 20.83 8.99 0.29
C GLY A 129 19.83 8.17 1.08
N ILE A 130 19.93 6.86 0.88
CA ILE A 130 19.16 5.84 1.61
C ILE A 130 20.13 4.78 2.16
N TYR A 131 19.64 3.95 3.06
CA TYR A 131 20.48 2.95 3.71
C TYR A 131 20.89 1.83 2.75
N ASP A 132 22.19 1.60 2.61
CA ASP A 132 22.75 0.46 1.89
C ASP A 132 23.30 -0.57 2.88
N SER A 133 22.58 -1.67 3.02
CA SER A 133 22.93 -2.77 3.93
C SER A 133 24.20 -3.50 3.54
N ALA A 134 24.59 -3.48 2.26
CA ALA A 134 25.84 -4.09 1.81
C ALA A 134 27.06 -3.30 2.31
N GLN A 135 26.90 -2.00 2.54
CA GLN A 135 27.97 -1.12 3.03
C GLN A 135 27.78 -0.71 4.50
N GLY A 136 26.62 -0.98 5.10
CA GLY A 136 26.29 -0.59 6.47
C GLY A 136 26.20 0.93 6.66
N VAL A 137 25.94 1.70 5.59
CA VAL A 137 25.92 3.16 5.62
C VAL A 137 24.79 3.73 4.77
N THR A 138 24.35 4.95 5.10
CA THR A 138 23.50 5.74 4.22
C THR A 138 24.34 6.36 3.11
N ARG A 139 23.96 6.16 1.84
CA ARG A 139 24.67 6.73 0.69
C ARG A 139 23.72 7.22 -0.38
N THR A 140 24.19 8.18 -1.18
CA THR A 140 23.47 8.65 -2.37
C THR A 140 23.44 7.58 -3.45
N ILE A 141 22.29 7.40 -4.10
CA ILE A 141 22.08 6.39 -5.14
C ILE A 141 21.92 7.08 -6.50
N GLN A 142 22.63 6.60 -7.52
CA GLN A 142 22.40 6.99 -8.90
C GLN A 142 21.55 5.92 -9.58
N TYR A 143 20.32 6.25 -9.94
CA TYR A 143 19.37 5.29 -10.49
C TYR A 143 19.80 4.77 -11.88
N ASN A 144 19.49 3.50 -12.17
CA ASN A 144 19.78 2.86 -13.46
C ASN A 144 18.53 2.86 -14.37
N LEU A 145 18.54 3.65 -15.45
CA LEU A 145 17.43 3.75 -16.42
C LEU A 145 17.54 2.80 -17.63
N ASP A 146 18.30 1.70 -17.50
CA ASP A 146 18.27 0.65 -18.52
C ASP A 146 16.89 -0.03 -18.57
N LEU A 147 16.13 0.26 -19.64
CA LEU A 147 14.80 -0.29 -19.86
C LEU A 147 14.82 -1.81 -20.07
N GLY A 148 15.91 -2.37 -20.58
CA GLY A 148 16.07 -3.81 -20.73
C GLY A 148 16.18 -4.51 -19.38
N MET A 149 16.97 -3.94 -18.47
CA MET A 149 17.06 -4.39 -17.08
C MET A 149 15.69 -4.31 -16.39
N ILE A 150 15.01 -3.15 -16.47
CA ILE A 150 13.69 -2.96 -15.84
C ILE A 150 12.67 -3.98 -16.35
N TRP A 151 12.66 -4.22 -17.67
CA TRP A 151 11.77 -5.20 -18.28
C TRP A 151 12.07 -6.63 -17.82
N ASN A 152 13.33 -7.01 -17.70
CA ASN A 152 13.72 -8.34 -17.23
C ASN A 152 13.29 -8.57 -15.77
N HIS A 153 13.27 -7.52 -14.95
CA HIS A 153 12.84 -7.62 -13.55
C HIS A 153 11.35 -7.87 -13.33
N GLN A 154 10.51 -7.88 -14.38
CA GLN A 154 9.09 -8.20 -14.23
C GLN A 154 8.81 -9.60 -13.65
N ALA A 155 9.75 -10.53 -13.78
CA ALA A 155 9.60 -11.93 -13.37
C ALA A 155 10.38 -12.28 -12.10
N ASP A 156 11.45 -11.57 -11.78
CA ASP A 156 12.32 -11.82 -10.63
C ASP A 156 12.40 -10.62 -9.66
N PHE A 157 11.40 -9.73 -9.68
CA PHE A 157 11.36 -8.51 -8.85
C PHE A 157 11.56 -8.75 -7.34
N LEU A 158 11.23 -9.95 -6.83
CA LEU A 158 11.45 -10.30 -5.43
C LEU A 158 12.95 -10.42 -5.08
N THR A 159 13.80 -10.72 -6.07
CA THR A 159 15.24 -10.97 -5.89
C THR A 159 16.12 -9.79 -6.29
N ILE A 160 15.54 -8.62 -6.60
CA ILE A 160 16.31 -7.40 -6.88
C ILE A 160 17.24 -7.12 -5.69
N ASN A 161 18.53 -7.00 -5.98
CA ASN A 161 19.59 -6.90 -4.98
C ASN A 161 20.44 -5.61 -5.10
N SER A 162 19.97 -4.65 -5.89
CA SER A 162 20.67 -3.40 -6.24
C SER A 162 19.77 -2.21 -5.98
N LEU A 163 20.24 -1.23 -5.19
CA LEU A 163 19.47 0.00 -4.92
C LEU A 163 19.35 0.87 -6.16
N GLU A 164 20.36 0.85 -7.03
CA GLU A 164 20.37 1.53 -8.33
C GLU A 164 19.24 1.03 -9.23
N ASP A 165 18.97 -0.27 -9.24
CA ASP A 165 17.89 -0.89 -10.02
C ASP A 165 16.52 -0.63 -9.36
N VAL A 166 16.43 -0.67 -8.02
CA VAL A 166 15.21 -0.26 -7.29
C VAL A 166 14.86 1.19 -7.62
N MET A 167 15.81 2.12 -7.56
CA MET A 167 15.57 3.53 -7.89
C MET A 167 15.27 3.71 -9.38
N GLY A 168 15.92 2.94 -10.26
CA GLY A 168 15.66 2.91 -11.70
C GLY A 168 14.22 2.52 -12.03
N GLY A 169 13.71 1.47 -11.37
CA GLY A 169 12.32 1.04 -11.48
C GLY A 169 11.33 2.10 -11.01
N HIS A 170 11.59 2.79 -9.89
CA HIS A 170 10.73 3.88 -9.41
C HIS A 170 10.77 5.11 -10.33
N ALA A 171 11.92 5.42 -10.94
CA ALA A 171 12.03 6.50 -11.93
C ALA A 171 11.22 6.20 -13.20
N PHE A 172 11.27 4.95 -13.69
CA PHE A 172 10.42 4.50 -14.78
C PHE A 172 8.93 4.53 -14.41
N LEU A 173 8.58 4.04 -13.21
CA LEU A 173 7.21 4.05 -12.71
C LEU A 173 6.66 5.47 -12.57
N ALA A 174 7.47 6.44 -12.13
CA ALA A 174 7.09 7.85 -12.10
C ALA A 174 6.67 8.37 -13.48
N PHE A 175 7.49 8.11 -14.51
CA PHE A 175 7.19 8.49 -15.88
C PHE A 175 5.89 7.82 -16.39
N PHE A 176 5.76 6.52 -16.14
CA PHE A 176 4.59 5.75 -16.56
C PHE A 176 3.28 6.24 -15.90
N LEU A 177 3.31 6.51 -14.59
CA LEU A 177 2.16 7.02 -13.84
C LEU A 177 1.76 8.43 -14.25
N ILE A 178 2.72 9.34 -14.49
CA ILE A 178 2.41 10.71 -14.90
C ILE A 178 1.83 10.75 -16.31
N ILE A 179 2.40 9.99 -17.26
CA ILE A 179 1.87 9.91 -18.62
C ILE A 179 0.51 9.22 -18.63
N GLY A 180 0.36 8.12 -17.89
CA GLY A 180 -0.94 7.47 -17.70
C GLY A 180 -1.97 8.42 -17.10
N GLY A 181 -1.58 9.20 -16.09
CA GLY A 181 -2.43 10.22 -15.49
C GLY A 181 -2.85 11.32 -16.46
N ALA A 182 -1.90 11.87 -17.22
CA ALA A 182 -2.18 12.85 -18.27
C ALA A 182 -3.09 12.29 -19.36
N PHE A 183 -2.87 11.03 -19.76
CA PHE A 183 -3.73 10.32 -20.71
C PHE A 183 -5.15 10.18 -20.17
N HIS A 184 -5.32 9.72 -18.92
CA HIS A 184 -6.62 9.56 -18.27
C HIS A 184 -7.39 10.88 -18.07
N ILE A 185 -6.69 12.02 -17.98
CA ILE A 185 -7.28 13.36 -17.91
C ILE A 185 -7.65 13.89 -19.31
N ALA A 186 -6.78 13.67 -20.29
CA ALA A 186 -6.92 14.25 -21.63
C ALA A 186 -7.85 13.47 -22.56
N THR A 187 -8.11 12.19 -22.25
CA THR A 187 -8.96 11.32 -23.07
C THR A 187 -10.33 11.09 -22.44
N LYS A 188 -11.28 10.72 -23.29
CA LYS A 188 -12.66 10.38 -22.95
C LYS A 188 -13.09 9.14 -23.73
N GLN A 189 -14.19 8.51 -23.31
CA GLN A 189 -14.76 7.40 -24.04
C GLN A 189 -15.07 7.81 -25.50
N TYR A 190 -14.50 7.06 -26.46
CA TYR A 190 -14.78 7.31 -27.87
C TYR A 190 -16.12 6.68 -28.27
N GLY A 191 -17.06 7.49 -28.76
CA GLY A 191 -18.40 7.05 -29.15
C GLY A 191 -19.28 6.62 -27.97
N THR A 192 -20.43 6.00 -28.24
CA THR A 192 -21.37 5.59 -27.19
C THR A 192 -20.72 4.56 -26.24
N TYR A 193 -20.92 4.74 -24.93
CA TYR A 193 -20.53 3.77 -23.92
C TYR A 193 -21.48 2.56 -23.98
N THR A 194 -20.99 1.44 -24.53
CA THR A 194 -21.75 0.20 -24.73
C THR A 194 -21.42 -0.82 -23.67
N GLU A 195 -22.21 -1.90 -23.55
CA GLU A 195 -21.91 -3.01 -22.63
C GLU A 195 -20.54 -3.64 -22.92
N PHE A 196 -20.14 -3.74 -24.19
CA PHE A 196 -18.79 -4.16 -24.58
C PHE A 196 -17.67 -3.25 -24.05
N LYS A 197 -17.96 -1.98 -23.78
CA LYS A 197 -17.04 -1.02 -23.15
C LYS A 197 -17.17 -1.00 -21.63
N GLY A 198 -18.06 -1.79 -21.06
CA GLY A 198 -18.30 -1.90 -19.62
C GLY A 198 -19.54 -1.18 -19.10
N LYS A 199 -20.47 -0.75 -19.97
CA LYS A 199 -21.76 -0.21 -19.52
C LYS A 199 -22.47 -1.22 -18.61
N GLY A 200 -22.94 -0.77 -17.46
CA GLY A 200 -23.54 -1.63 -16.43
C GLY A 200 -22.53 -2.27 -15.48
N LEU A 201 -21.23 -2.20 -15.75
CA LEU A 201 -20.16 -2.64 -14.85
C LEU A 201 -19.62 -1.52 -13.97
N LEU A 202 -19.79 -0.25 -14.36
CA LEU A 202 -19.41 0.90 -13.53
C LEU A 202 -20.48 1.18 -12.48
N SER A 203 -20.34 0.51 -11.33
CA SER A 203 -21.08 0.79 -10.10
C SER A 203 -20.09 1.12 -8.98
N ALA A 204 -20.58 1.75 -7.91
CA ALA A 204 -19.78 1.99 -6.70
C ALA A 204 -19.13 0.70 -6.17
N GLU A 205 -19.87 -0.42 -6.20
CA GLU A 205 -19.37 -1.72 -5.74
C GLU A 205 -18.30 -2.29 -6.66
N SER A 206 -18.44 -2.11 -7.97
CA SER A 206 -17.45 -2.58 -8.94
C SER A 206 -16.13 -1.82 -8.82
N VAL A 207 -16.18 -0.48 -8.73
CA VAL A 207 -14.98 0.36 -8.56
C VAL A 207 -14.27 0.02 -7.24
N LEU A 208 -15.03 -0.19 -6.16
CA LEU A 208 -14.50 -0.68 -4.90
C LEU A 208 -13.87 -2.06 -5.07
N SER A 209 -14.55 -2.99 -5.73
CA SER A 209 -14.08 -4.36 -5.94
C SER A 209 -12.74 -4.42 -6.70
N TYR A 210 -12.57 -3.65 -7.77
CA TYR A 210 -11.29 -3.59 -8.50
C TYR A 210 -10.16 -3.05 -7.63
N SER A 211 -10.46 -2.05 -6.79
CA SER A 211 -9.50 -1.47 -5.86
C SER A 211 -9.10 -2.47 -4.77
N LEU A 212 -10.04 -3.26 -4.25
CA LEU A 212 -9.77 -4.32 -3.27
C LEU A 212 -8.86 -5.42 -3.84
N ALA A 213 -9.06 -5.81 -5.10
CA ALA A 213 -8.16 -6.75 -5.78
C ALA A 213 -6.74 -6.17 -5.92
N GLY A 214 -6.63 -4.89 -6.32
CA GLY A 214 -5.34 -4.20 -6.42
C GLY A 214 -4.59 -4.15 -5.09
N VAL A 215 -5.28 -3.77 -4.00
CA VAL A 215 -4.69 -3.74 -2.66
C VAL A 215 -4.31 -5.14 -2.18
N ALA A 216 -5.13 -6.16 -2.44
CA ALA A 216 -4.80 -7.55 -2.10
C ALA A 216 -3.51 -8.01 -2.80
N TYR A 217 -3.38 -7.74 -4.10
CA TYR A 217 -2.17 -8.03 -4.86
C TYR A 217 -0.94 -7.32 -4.26
N CYS A 218 -1.03 -6.00 -4.00
CA CYS A 218 0.06 -5.25 -3.37
C CYS A 218 0.43 -5.80 -1.99
N ALA A 219 -0.55 -6.21 -1.18
CA ALA A 219 -0.31 -6.77 0.15
C ALA A 219 0.41 -8.13 0.08
N PHE A 220 0.04 -9.00 -0.86
CA PHE A 220 0.76 -10.25 -1.08
C PHE A 220 2.20 -10.00 -1.55
N VAL A 221 2.38 -9.12 -2.56
CA VAL A 221 3.73 -8.75 -3.04
C VAL A 221 4.57 -8.18 -1.89
N ALA A 222 4.02 -7.26 -1.08
CA ALA A 222 4.71 -6.69 0.08
C ALA A 222 5.09 -7.77 1.10
N ALA A 223 4.20 -8.72 1.39
CA ALA A 223 4.47 -9.81 2.33
C ALA A 223 5.64 -10.70 1.87
N PHE A 224 5.64 -11.11 0.60
CA PHE A 224 6.71 -11.92 0.02
C PHE A 224 8.04 -11.16 -0.07
N TRP A 225 7.99 -9.89 -0.48
CA TRP A 225 9.19 -9.08 -0.62
C TRP A 225 9.82 -8.78 0.75
N CYS A 226 8.99 -8.48 1.76
CA CYS A 226 9.40 -8.36 3.15
C CYS A 226 9.97 -9.68 3.68
N ALA A 227 9.41 -10.84 3.32
CA ALA A 227 9.87 -12.12 3.85
C ALA A 227 11.27 -12.53 3.34
N SER A 228 11.60 -12.20 2.08
CA SER A 228 12.76 -12.79 1.40
C SER A 228 13.86 -11.80 0.97
N ASN A 229 13.53 -10.52 0.75
CA ASN A 229 14.50 -9.57 0.21
C ASN A 229 15.35 -8.93 1.31
N THR A 230 16.65 -8.80 1.06
CA THR A 230 17.64 -8.27 2.01
C THR A 230 18.21 -6.90 1.60
N THR A 231 17.77 -6.37 0.45
CA THR A 231 18.17 -5.05 -0.05
C THR A 231 17.19 -3.98 0.39
N ILE A 232 15.90 -4.14 0.08
CA ILE A 232 14.85 -3.19 0.47
C ILE A 232 14.28 -3.45 1.87
N TYR A 233 14.43 -4.69 2.36
CA TYR A 233 14.23 -5.05 3.76
C TYR A 233 15.54 -5.61 4.34
N PRO A 234 16.52 -4.76 4.69
CA PRO A 234 17.79 -5.19 5.27
C PRO A 234 17.65 -6.06 6.52
N THR A 235 18.54 -7.05 6.68
CA THR A 235 18.49 -7.98 7.83
C THR A 235 18.84 -7.32 9.16
N ASP A 236 19.74 -6.34 9.14
CA ASP A 236 20.11 -5.51 10.28
C ASP A 236 18.97 -4.59 10.78
N LEU A 237 18.06 -4.19 9.89
CA LEU A 237 16.87 -3.39 10.24
C LEU A 237 15.66 -4.25 10.62
N TYR A 238 15.40 -5.33 9.89
CA TYR A 238 14.14 -6.09 9.99
C TYR A 238 14.28 -7.48 10.61
N GLY A 239 15.50 -8.01 10.74
CA GLY A 239 15.78 -9.40 11.12
C GLY A 239 16.06 -10.30 9.91
N GLU A 240 16.50 -11.53 10.18
CA GLU A 240 16.82 -12.54 9.16
C GLU A 240 15.62 -12.85 8.24
N VAL A 241 15.90 -13.40 7.05
CA VAL A 241 14.85 -13.80 6.11
C VAL A 241 13.96 -14.89 6.70
N LEU A 242 12.70 -14.92 6.27
CA LEU A 242 11.71 -15.86 6.81
C LEU A 242 11.63 -17.13 5.98
N SER A 243 11.17 -18.20 6.61
CA SER A 243 10.77 -19.43 5.93
C SER A 243 9.24 -19.45 5.76
N LEU A 244 8.77 -19.65 4.54
CA LEU A 244 7.35 -19.91 4.29
C LEU A 244 7.02 -21.34 4.72
N LYS A 245 6.08 -21.47 5.64
CA LYS A 245 5.52 -22.76 6.08
C LYS A 245 4.04 -22.81 5.77
N PHE A 246 3.52 -24.02 5.74
CA PHE A 246 2.11 -24.29 5.55
C PHE A 246 1.63 -25.26 6.62
N GLU A 247 0.55 -24.89 7.29
CA GLU A 247 -0.17 -25.77 8.20
C GLU A 247 -1.67 -25.70 7.89
N PHE A 248 -2.45 -24.95 8.68
CA PHE A 248 -3.83 -24.62 8.32
C PHE A 248 -3.89 -23.55 7.21
N ALA A 249 -2.96 -22.60 7.25
CA ALA A 249 -2.79 -21.55 6.25
C ALA A 249 -1.28 -21.32 6.00
N PRO A 250 -0.90 -20.66 4.89
CA PRO A 250 0.47 -20.20 4.70
C PRO A 250 0.83 -19.18 5.77
N TYR A 251 2.03 -19.27 6.34
CA TYR A 251 2.58 -18.28 7.27
C TYR A 251 4.11 -18.24 7.15
N PHE A 252 4.69 -17.10 7.53
CA PHE A 252 6.14 -16.89 7.51
C PHE A 252 6.69 -17.03 8.93
N VAL A 253 7.75 -17.82 9.10
CA VAL A 253 8.39 -18.01 10.41
C VAL A 253 9.82 -17.51 10.38
N ASP A 254 10.26 -16.97 11.52
CA ASP A 254 11.65 -16.61 11.75
C ASP A 254 12.57 -17.82 11.55
N THR A 255 13.70 -17.58 10.87
CA THR A 255 14.77 -18.57 10.70
C THR A 255 15.82 -18.48 11.81
N ALA A 256 15.89 -17.34 12.49
CA ALA A 256 16.73 -17.13 13.66
C ALA A 256 16.13 -17.79 14.91
N ASP A 257 17.01 -18.23 15.82
CA ASP A 257 16.61 -18.76 17.12
C ASP A 257 16.26 -17.59 18.07
N LEU A 258 14.97 -17.40 18.33
CA LEU A 258 14.44 -16.32 19.17
C LEU A 258 13.88 -16.88 20.48
N PRO A 259 13.84 -16.08 21.56
CA PRO A 259 13.10 -16.44 22.77
C PRO A 259 11.66 -16.85 22.47
N ALA A 260 11.08 -17.68 23.33
CA ALA A 260 9.68 -18.09 23.20
C ALA A 260 8.76 -16.86 23.06
N ASP A 261 7.80 -16.95 22.13
CA ASP A 261 6.82 -15.90 21.78
C ASP A 261 7.41 -14.60 21.22
N ALA A 262 8.70 -14.56 20.88
CA ALA A 262 9.32 -13.43 20.19
C ALA A 262 9.30 -13.63 18.67
N HIS A 263 9.03 -12.54 17.94
CA HIS A 263 9.02 -12.50 16.49
C HIS A 263 9.79 -11.28 15.99
N THR A 264 10.47 -11.41 14.85
CA THR A 264 11.11 -10.23 14.24
C THR A 264 10.08 -9.25 13.67
N ALA A 265 10.51 -8.01 13.46
CA ALA A 265 9.77 -7.03 12.68
C ALA A 265 9.36 -7.56 11.30
N ARG A 266 10.27 -8.31 10.64
CA ARG A 266 10.00 -8.99 9.37
C ARG A 266 8.83 -9.95 9.49
N ALA A 267 8.83 -10.83 10.51
CA ALA A 267 7.75 -11.78 10.73
C ALA A 267 6.39 -11.11 10.95
N TRP A 268 6.34 -10.03 11.74
CA TRP A 268 5.13 -9.24 11.93
C TRP A 268 4.63 -8.65 10.61
N LEU A 269 5.50 -7.96 9.88
CA LEU A 269 5.14 -7.29 8.63
C LEU A 269 4.66 -8.31 7.57
N SER A 270 5.40 -9.38 7.34
CA SER A 270 5.05 -10.38 6.33
C SER A 270 3.72 -11.07 6.63
N ASN A 271 3.49 -11.56 7.85
CA ASN A 271 2.27 -12.27 8.19
C ASN A 271 1.04 -11.34 8.21
N VAL A 272 1.17 -10.15 8.80
CA VAL A 272 0.05 -9.18 8.85
C VAL A 272 -0.36 -8.76 7.44
N HIS A 273 0.59 -8.43 6.56
CA HIS A 273 0.27 -8.06 5.18
C HIS A 273 -0.29 -9.24 4.39
N PHE A 274 0.20 -10.46 4.60
CA PHE A 274 -0.33 -11.64 3.93
C PHE A 274 -1.80 -11.89 4.29
N TYR A 275 -2.14 -11.87 5.59
CA TYR A 275 -3.52 -12.11 6.01
C TYR A 275 -4.45 -10.94 5.72
N LEU A 276 -3.98 -9.69 5.80
CA LEU A 276 -4.75 -8.55 5.31
C LEU A 276 -5.02 -8.69 3.81
N GLY A 277 -4.01 -9.06 3.01
CA GLY A 277 -4.14 -9.33 1.57
C GLY A 277 -5.17 -10.41 1.28
N PHE A 278 -5.17 -11.48 2.07
CA PHE A 278 -6.21 -12.52 2.03
C PHE A 278 -7.59 -11.91 2.24
N PHE A 279 -7.85 -11.21 3.34
CA PHE A 279 -9.17 -10.63 3.60
C PHE A 279 -9.58 -9.55 2.58
N PHE A 280 -8.64 -8.77 2.05
CA PHE A 280 -8.90 -7.86 0.93
C PHE A 280 -9.34 -8.61 -0.33
N LEU A 281 -8.75 -9.78 -0.62
CA LEU A 281 -9.18 -10.64 -1.72
C LEU A 281 -10.61 -11.18 -1.50
N GLN A 282 -10.98 -11.57 -0.28
CA GLN A 282 -12.37 -11.94 0.00
C GLN A 282 -13.31 -10.75 -0.14
N GLY A 283 -12.90 -9.55 0.29
CA GLY A 283 -13.63 -8.31 0.05
C GLY A 283 -13.86 -8.07 -1.45
N HIS A 284 -12.84 -8.27 -2.29
CA HIS A 284 -12.97 -8.21 -3.74
C HIS A 284 -14.03 -9.19 -4.24
N LEU A 285 -13.95 -10.48 -3.88
CA LEU A 285 -14.89 -11.51 -4.32
C LEU A 285 -16.32 -11.18 -3.89
N TRP A 286 -16.51 -10.72 -2.65
CA TRP A 286 -17.80 -10.30 -2.13
C TRP A 286 -18.39 -9.13 -2.94
N HIS A 287 -17.63 -8.05 -3.09
CA HIS A 287 -18.12 -6.86 -3.80
C HIS A 287 -18.23 -7.05 -5.32
N ALA A 288 -17.40 -7.92 -5.92
CA ALA A 288 -17.52 -8.29 -7.32
C ALA A 288 -18.85 -9.00 -7.60
N LEU A 289 -19.19 -9.99 -6.76
CA LEU A 289 -20.46 -10.72 -6.90
C LEU A 289 -21.66 -9.80 -6.74
N ARG A 290 -21.63 -8.89 -5.76
CA ARG A 290 -22.71 -7.89 -5.59
C ARG A 290 -22.79 -6.90 -6.75
N GLY A 291 -21.65 -6.42 -7.24
CA GLY A 291 -21.57 -5.53 -8.42
C GLY A 291 -22.09 -6.19 -9.70
N MET A 292 -22.02 -7.53 -9.80
CA MET A 292 -22.62 -8.34 -10.87
C MET A 292 -24.11 -8.67 -10.64
N GLY A 293 -24.70 -8.25 -9.52
CA GLY A 293 -26.11 -8.46 -9.19
C GLY A 293 -26.42 -9.76 -8.42
N PHE A 294 -25.42 -10.42 -7.83
CA PHE A 294 -25.67 -11.60 -6.99
C PHE A 294 -26.34 -11.23 -5.66
N ASP A 295 -27.53 -11.79 -5.41
CA ASP A 295 -28.23 -11.65 -4.14
C ASP A 295 -27.76 -12.71 -3.12
N PHE A 296 -26.97 -12.29 -2.13
CA PHE A 296 -26.47 -13.16 -1.07
C PHE A 296 -27.55 -13.74 -0.16
N LYS A 297 -28.79 -13.20 -0.17
CA LYS A 297 -29.91 -13.86 0.52
C LYS A 297 -30.24 -15.23 -0.07
N ARG A 298 -29.86 -15.49 -1.32
CA ARG A 298 -29.99 -16.81 -1.96
C ARG A 298 -29.15 -17.89 -1.29
N VAL A 299 -28.02 -17.51 -0.69
CA VAL A 299 -27.16 -18.45 0.04
C VAL A 299 -27.86 -18.91 1.32
N GLY A 300 -28.44 -17.98 2.10
CA GLY A 300 -29.23 -18.32 3.28
C GLY A 300 -30.41 -19.24 2.94
N LYS A 301 -31.19 -18.88 1.91
CA LYS A 301 -32.30 -19.71 1.42
C LYS A 301 -31.86 -21.12 0.98
N ALA A 302 -30.66 -21.25 0.43
CA ALA A 302 -30.14 -22.56 0.03
C ALA A 302 -29.82 -23.43 1.25
N PHE A 303 -29.28 -22.85 2.33
CA PHE A 303 -29.08 -23.57 3.58
C PHE A 303 -30.41 -24.02 4.20
N ASP A 304 -31.41 -23.13 4.26
CA ASP A 304 -32.74 -23.45 4.77
C ASP A 304 -33.34 -24.65 4.01
N ASN A 305 -33.30 -24.61 2.67
CA ASN A 305 -33.81 -25.70 1.83
C ASN A 305 -33.06 -27.03 2.01
N MET A 306 -31.75 -27.00 2.32
CA MET A 306 -30.97 -28.21 2.59
C MET A 306 -31.29 -28.81 3.95
N GLU A 307 -31.61 -27.98 4.94
CA GLU A 307 -32.04 -28.43 6.27
C GLU A 307 -33.42 -29.08 6.18
N ASP A 308 -34.37 -28.43 5.51
CA ASP A 308 -35.71 -28.98 5.27
C ASP A 308 -35.68 -30.31 4.51
N ALA A 309 -34.82 -30.43 3.49
CA ALA A 309 -34.65 -31.67 2.74
C ALA A 309 -34.15 -32.84 3.61
N LYS A 310 -33.28 -32.58 4.59
CA LYS A 310 -32.82 -33.59 5.55
C LYS A 310 -33.89 -34.00 6.55
N ILE A 311 -34.74 -33.05 6.98
CA ILE A 311 -35.86 -33.33 7.89
C ILE A 311 -36.91 -34.21 7.21
N THR A 312 -37.18 -34.00 5.92
CA THR A 312 -38.16 -34.83 5.18
C THR A 312 -37.68 -36.23 4.78
N ALA A 313 -36.38 -36.51 4.91
CA ALA A 313 -35.76 -37.78 4.52
C ALA A 313 -35.47 -38.74 5.71
N GLY A 314 -35.80 -38.33 6.94
CA GLY A 314 -35.70 -39.15 8.16
C GLY A 314 -37.07 -39.59 8.66
#